data_AF-A0A503X572-F1
#
_entry.id   AF-A0A503X572-F1
#
_cell.length_a   1.000
_cell.length_b   1.000
_cell.length_c   1.000
_cell.angle_alpha   90.00
_cell.angle_beta   90.00
_cell.angle_gamma   90.00
#
_symmetry.space_group_name_H-M   'P 1'
#
loop_
_entity.id
_entity.type
_entity.pdbx_description
1 polymer ?
#
loop_
_entity_poly.entity_id
_entity_poly.type
_entity_poly.pdbx_seq_one_letter_code
_entity_poly.pdbx_strand_id
1 'polypeptide(L)' 'MRLTEAQRTMLKRAADYTFSDGSGQGAPIWDGVQARTADTLVVLGLVSRTNPHSGCLLGFARLTELGRLALTSGSKPE' A
#
# COMPACT_ATOMS: atom_id res chain seq x y z
N MET A 1 -2.03 5.60 16.84
CA MET A 1 -3.11 5.78 15.84
C MET A 1 -3.55 4.41 15.34
N ARG A 2 -4.85 4.13 15.19
CA ARG A 2 -5.37 2.86 14.65
C ARG A 2 -5.76 3.03 13.18
N LEU A 3 -5.25 2.17 12.29
CA LEU A 3 -5.65 2.13 10.90
C LEU A 3 -7.07 1.57 10.75
N THR A 4 -7.81 2.07 9.76
CA THR A 4 -9.10 1.48 9.35
C THR A 4 -8.88 0.13 8.65
N GLU A 5 -9.93 -0.66 8.54
CA GLU A 5 -9.87 -1.95 7.84
C GLU A 5 -9.48 -1.80 6.37
N ALA A 6 -10.05 -0.81 5.66
CA ALA A 6 -9.69 -0.52 4.28
C ALA A 6 -8.19 -0.16 4.13
N GLN A 7 -7.66 0.66 5.05
CA GLN A 7 -6.24 1.01 5.07
C GLN A 7 -5.34 -0.19 5.34
N ARG A 8 -5.72 -1.08 6.28
CA ARG A 8 -4.96 -2.31 6.55
C ARG A 8 -4.98 -3.26 5.35
N THR A 9 -6.13 -3.44 4.73
CA THR A 9 -6.28 -4.29 3.54
C THR A 9 -5.44 -3.76 2.38
N MET A 10 -5.45 -2.45 2.16
CA MET A 10 -4.61 -1.82 1.14
C MET A 10 -3.11 -1.94 1.46
N LEU A 11 -2.72 -1.74 2.73
CA LEU A 11 -1.34 -1.88 3.17
C LEU A 11 -0.82 -3.32 3.01
N LYS A 12 -1.65 -4.31 3.35
CA LYS A 12 -1.36 -5.73 3.15
C LYS A 12 -1.23 -6.07 1.67
N ARG A 13 -2.16 -5.59 0.83
CA ARG A 13 -2.04 -5.73 -0.63
C ARG A 13 -0.73 -5.13 -1.16
N ALA A 14 -0.38 -3.91 -0.74
CA ALA A 14 0.87 -3.28 -1.14
C ALA A 14 2.08 -4.13 -0.75
N ALA A 15 2.06 -4.74 0.43
CA ALA A 15 3.08 -5.69 0.87
C ALA A 15 3.12 -6.92 -0.03
N ASP A 16 2.00 -7.63 -0.20
CA ASP A 16 1.89 -8.85 -0.99
C ASP A 16 2.46 -8.65 -2.41
N TYR A 17 2.07 -7.56 -3.08
CA TYR A 17 2.61 -7.25 -4.41
C TYR A 17 4.10 -6.88 -4.40
N THR A 18 4.56 -6.11 -3.41
CA THR A 18 5.98 -5.72 -3.32
C THR A 18 6.89 -6.95 -3.13
N PHE A 19 6.39 -8.02 -2.51
CA PHE A 19 7.17 -9.24 -2.25
C PHE A 19 6.92 -10.38 -3.26
N SER A 20 5.74 -10.47 -3.88
CA SER A 20 5.36 -11.61 -4.73
C SER A 20 5.73 -11.47 -6.20
N ASP A 21 5.81 -10.26 -6.76
CA ASP A 21 5.98 -10.11 -8.22
C ASP A 21 7.44 -9.99 -8.69
N GLY A 22 8.39 -9.81 -7.75
CA GLY A 22 9.80 -9.56 -8.04
C GLY A 22 10.08 -8.28 -8.85
N SER A 23 9.03 -7.58 -9.27
CA SER A 23 9.06 -6.37 -10.10
C SER A 23 9.26 -5.13 -9.24
N GLY A 24 8.88 -5.21 -7.97
CA GLY A 24 8.99 -4.11 -7.01
C GLY A 24 8.04 -2.95 -7.32
N GLN A 25 7.07 -3.15 -8.23
CA GLN A 25 6.13 -2.11 -8.64
C GLN A 25 5.06 -1.84 -7.59
N GLY A 26 4.71 -2.82 -6.76
CA GLY A 26 3.71 -2.68 -5.68
C GLY A 26 2.29 -2.96 -6.14
N ALA A 27 1.30 -2.71 -5.28
CA ALA A 27 -0.09 -3.04 -5.57
C ALA A 27 -0.71 -2.04 -6.54
N PRO A 28 -1.31 -2.50 -7.65
CA PRO A 28 -2.02 -1.62 -8.57
C PRO A 28 -3.26 -1.01 -7.91
N ILE A 29 -3.49 0.27 -8.16
CA ILE A 29 -4.68 1.00 -7.72
C ILE A 29 -5.64 1.03 -8.91
N TRP A 30 -6.84 0.45 -8.77
CA TRP A 30 -7.75 0.30 -9.92
C TRP A 30 -9.00 1.19 -9.85
N ASP A 31 -9.37 1.67 -8.66
CA ASP A 31 -10.59 2.46 -8.47
C ASP A 31 -10.38 3.67 -7.55
N GLY A 32 -11.34 4.59 -7.55
CA GLY A 32 -11.28 5.85 -6.79
C GLY A 32 -11.37 5.71 -5.27
N VAL A 33 -11.80 4.56 -4.74
CA VAL A 33 -11.86 4.29 -3.29
C VAL A 33 -10.51 3.77 -2.80
N GLN A 34 -9.91 2.85 -3.56
CA GLN A 34 -8.54 2.38 -3.38
C GLN A 34 -7.55 3.55 -3.54
N ALA A 35 -7.80 4.48 -4.47
CA ALA A 35 -6.97 5.67 -4.65
C ALA A 35 -6.95 6.57 -3.40
N ARG A 36 -8.11 6.93 -2.84
CA ARG A 36 -8.18 7.73 -1.60
C ARG A 36 -7.54 7.03 -0.41
N THR A 37 -7.74 5.71 -0.32
CA THR A 37 -7.14 4.90 0.74
C THR A 37 -5.61 4.87 0.60
N ALA A 38 -5.11 4.69 -0.62
CA ALA A 38 -3.69 4.74 -0.93
C ALA A 38 -3.11 6.13 -0.62
N ASP A 39 -3.76 7.21 -1.05
CA ASP A 39 -3.31 8.59 -0.78
C ASP A 39 -3.21 8.85 0.73
N THR A 40 -4.15 8.34 1.52
CA THR A 40 -4.08 8.44 2.98
C THR A 40 -2.85 7.71 3.53
N LEU A 41 -2.55 6.50 3.02
CA LEU A 41 -1.36 5.75 3.42
C LEU A 41 -0.06 6.41 2.94
N VAL A 42 -0.08 7.12 1.80
CA VAL A 42 1.04 7.92 1.29
C VAL A 42 1.31 9.11 2.20
N VAL A 43 0.27 9.84 2.60
CA VAL A 43 0.38 10.96 3.56
C VAL A 43 0.95 10.47 4.90
N LEU A 44 0.57 9.26 5.33
CA LEU A 44 1.13 8.62 6.52
C LEU A 44 2.54 8.06 6.32
N GLY A 45 3.08 8.11 5.11
CA GLY A 45 4.40 7.59 4.76
C GLY A 45 4.50 6.06 4.78
N LEU A 46 3.37 5.34 4.83
CA LEU A 46 3.29 3.88 4.92
C LEU A 46 3.45 3.19 3.55
N VAL A 47 3.07 3.88 2.49
CA VAL A 47 3.27 3.44 1.10
C VAL A 47 3.79 4.61 0.26
N SER A 48 4.53 4.32 -0.81
CA SER A 48 4.91 5.30 -1.83
C SER A 48 4.14 5.03 -3.11
N ARG A 49 3.77 6.09 -3.84
CA ARG A 49 3.10 5.97 -5.14
C ARG A 49 4.15 5.91 -6.23
N THR A 50 4.16 4.84 -7.02
CA THR A 50 5.01 4.69 -8.20
C THR A 50 4.17 4.97 -9.45
N ASN A 51 4.74 5.78 -10.36
CA ASN A 51 4.02 6.31 -11.51
C ASN A 51 3.61 5.17 -12.46
N PRO A 52 2.40 5.25 -13.04
CA PRO A 52 2.00 4.31 -14.08
C PRO A 52 2.83 4.57 -15.34
N HIS A 53 3.57 3.56 -15.80
CA HIS A 53 3.95 3.53 -17.21
C HIS A 53 2.66 3.50 -18.04
N SER A 54 2.50 4.51 -18.91
CA SER A 54 1.53 4.62 -20.02
C SER A 54 0.27 3.74 -19.93
N GLY A 55 -0.81 4.22 -19.32
CA GLY A 55 -2.17 3.67 -19.52
C GLY A 55 -2.93 3.20 -18.28
N CYS A 56 -2.28 3.09 -17.11
CA CYS A 56 -2.96 2.76 -15.85
C CYS A 56 -3.29 4.06 -15.09
N LEU A 57 -4.56 4.47 -15.04
CA LEU A 57 -4.97 5.82 -14.60
C LEU A 57 -4.67 6.18 -13.13
N LEU A 58 -4.20 5.25 -12.29
CA LEU A 58 -4.12 5.46 -10.85
C LEU A 58 -2.78 5.04 -10.20
N GLY A 59 -1.86 4.42 -10.94
CA GLY A 59 -0.51 4.06 -10.48
C GLY A 59 -0.45 2.85 -9.54
N PHE A 60 0.69 2.66 -8.89
CA PHE A 60 0.94 1.56 -7.96
C PHE A 60 1.28 2.09 -6.56
N ALA A 61 0.95 1.32 -5.53
CA ALA A 61 1.31 1.58 -4.14
C ALA A 61 2.37 0.58 -3.67
N ARG A 62 3.56 1.07 -3.36
CA ARG A 62 4.69 0.29 -2.88
C ARG A 62 4.86 0.45 -1.37
N LEU A 63 5.17 -0.64 -0.67
CA LEU A 63 5.38 -0.61 0.78
C LEU A 63 6.67 0.15 1.14
N THR A 64 6.61 1.10 2.08
CA THR A 64 7.80 1.76 2.64
C THR A 64 8.35 1.01 3.85
N GLU A 65 9.51 1.40 4.37
CA GLU A 65 10.02 0.86 5.65
C GLU A 65 9.09 1.16 6.83
N LEU A 66 8.51 2.36 6.89
CA LEU A 66 7.52 2.73 7.90
C LEU A 66 6.26 1.85 7.79
N GLY A 67 5.79 1.59 6.56
CA GLY A 67 4.68 0.68 6.29
C GLY A 67 4.97 -0.75 6.77
N ARG A 68 6.21 -1.21 6.58
CA ARG A 68 6.66 -2.52 7.07
C ARG A 68 6.62 -2.60 8.59
N LEU A 69 7.10 -1.58 9.29
CA LEU A 69 7.05 -1.51 10.76
C LEU A 69 5.61 -1.45 11.27
N ALA A 70 4.72 -0.74 10.56
CA ALA A 70 3.31 -0.69 10.91
C ALA A 70 2.62 -2.07 10.78
N LEU A 71 3.01 -2.87 9.79
CA LEU A 71 2.52 -4.25 9.63
C LEU A 71 3.00 -5.17 10.75
N THR A 72 4.28 -5.09 11.14
CA THR A 72 4.85 -5.96 12.18
C THR A 72 4.45 -5.56 13.60
N SER A 73 4.17 -4.28 13.86
CA SER A 73 3.67 -3.84 15.17
C SER A 73 2.19 -4.18 15.42
N GLY A 74 1.43 -4.50 14.37
CA GLY A 74 0.04 -4.96 14.46
C GLY A 74 -0.11 -6.47 14.67
N SER A 75 0.97 -7.23 14.53
CA SER A 75 1.02 -8.67 14.80
C SER A 75 1.52 -8.95 16.22
N LYS A 76 0.68 -8.68 17.23
CA LYS A 76 0.64 -9.61 18.36
C LYS A 76 -0.48 -10.60 18.07
N PRO A 77 -0.18 -11.89 17.88
CA PRO A 77 -1.20 -12.92 18.00
C PRO A 77 -1.65 -12.91 19.46
N GLU A 78 -2.82 -12.34 19.71
CA GLU A 78 -3.67 -12.70 20.84
C GLU A 78 -4.77 -13.63 20.31
#